data_AF-A0A222F8W9-F1
#
_entry.id   AF-A0A222F8W9-F1
#
_cell.length_a   1.000
_cell.length_b   1.000
_cell.length_c   1.000
_cell.angle_alpha   90.00
_cell.angle_beta   90.00
_cell.angle_gamma   90.00
#
_symmetry.space_group_name_H-M   'P 1'
#
loop_
_entity.id
_entity.type
_entity.pdbx_description
1 polymer ?
#
loop_
_entity_poly.entity_id
_entity_poly.type
_entity_poly.pdbx_seq_one_letter_code
_entity_poly.pdbx_strand_id
1 'polypeptide(L)' 'MSRDVSRAMKDKKIKTNIILFFATTIVACLAMYAVSLMAIDEYTKLLTVISIVCGLFFVGLYFAIRVFYLSTK' A
#
# COMPACT_ATOMS: atom_id res chain seq x y z
N MET A 1 -9.08 -14.23 -30.94
CA MET A 1 -8.56 -12.92 -30.47
C MET A 1 -8.69 -12.81 -28.93
N SER A 2 -8.13 -13.74 -28.15
CA SER A 2 -8.59 -13.90 -26.74
C SER A 2 -7.52 -14.15 -25.67
N ARG A 3 -6.24 -14.38 -26.01
CA ARG A 3 -5.18 -14.63 -25.00
C ARG A 3 -4.30 -13.40 -24.72
N ASP A 4 -3.97 -12.62 -25.74
CA ASP A 4 -3.09 -11.45 -25.59
C ASP A 4 -3.76 -10.26 -24.89
N VAL A 5 -5.06 -10.04 -25.16
CA VAL A 5 -5.85 -9.00 -24.49
C VAL A 5 -6.02 -9.28 -23.00
N SER A 6 -6.16 -10.56 -22.63
CA SER A 6 -6.33 -11.00 -21.23
C SER A 6 -5.03 -10.81 -20.43
N ARG A 7 -3.87 -11.11 -21.02
CA ARG A 7 -2.55 -10.83 -20.44
C ARG A 7 -2.32 -9.33 -20.28
N ALA A 8 -2.61 -8.54 -21.30
CA ALA A 8 -2.46 -7.08 -21.25
C ALA A 8 -3.37 -6.42 -20.18
N MET A 9 -4.59 -6.93 -19.98
CA MET A 9 -5.47 -6.46 -18.90
C MET A 9 -4.96 -6.84 -17.50
N LYS A 10 -4.38 -8.04 -17.32
CA LYS A 10 -3.75 -8.45 -16.04
C LYS A 10 -2.56 -7.57 -15.70
N ASP A 11 -1.66 -7.31 -16.66
CA ASP A 11 -0.50 -6.43 -16.45
C ASP A 11 -0.88 -5.00 -16.08
N LYS A 12 -1.91 -4.44 -16.74
CA LYS A 12 -2.41 -3.11 -16.42
C LYS A 12 -2.99 -3.04 -15.01
N LYS A 13 -3.70 -4.10 -14.58
CA LYS A 13 -4.22 -4.21 -13.21
C LYS A 13 -3.09 -4.30 -12.20
N ILE A 14 -2.06 -5.12 -12.42
CA ILE A 14 -0.91 -5.26 -11.52
C ILE A 14 -0.16 -3.92 -11.37
N LYS A 15 0.13 -3.23 -12.49
CA LYS A 15 0.80 -1.93 -12.47
C LYS A 15 -0.02 -0.86 -11.74
N THR A 16 -1.32 -0.76 -12.02
CA THR A 16 -2.23 0.18 -11.34
C THR A 16 -2.25 -0.08 -9.84
N ASN A 17 -2.29 -1.35 -9.49
CA ASN A 17 -2.23 -1.79 -8.11
C ASN A 17 -0.92 -1.32 -7.43
N ILE A 18 0.24 -1.57 -8.04
CA ILE A 18 1.54 -1.16 -7.46
C ILE A 18 1.60 0.36 -7.28
N ILE A 19 1.09 1.12 -8.25
CA ILE A 19 1.01 2.59 -8.17
C ILE A 19 0.11 3.02 -7.01
N LEU A 20 -1.05 2.38 -6.83
CA LEU A 20 -1.95 2.64 -5.70
C LEU A 20 -1.26 2.36 -4.35
N PHE A 21 -0.53 1.25 -4.23
CA PHE A 21 0.21 0.91 -3.01
C PHE A 21 1.26 1.98 -2.68
N PHE A 22 2.00 2.44 -3.68
CA PHE A 22 2.98 3.51 -3.53
C PHE A 22 2.33 4.84 -3.13
N ALA A 23 1.20 5.19 -3.75
CA ALA A 23 0.43 6.38 -3.40
C ALA A 23 -0.06 6.34 -1.94
N THR A 24 -0.61 5.21 -1.47
CA THR A 24 -1.00 5.05 -0.07
C THR A 24 0.19 5.15 0.90
N THR A 25 1.37 4.67 0.50
CA THR A 25 2.59 4.78 1.33
C THR A 25 3.00 6.25 1.48
N ILE A 26 2.98 7.03 0.39
CA ILE A 26 3.28 8.48 0.44
C ILE A 26 2.28 9.22 1.32
N VAL A 27 0.98 8.95 1.17
CA VAL A 27 -0.07 9.56 1.99
C VAL A 27 0.10 9.22 3.47
N ALA A 28 0.47 7.98 3.80
CA ALA A 28 0.74 7.57 5.16
C ALA A 28 1.99 8.24 5.75
N CYS A 29 3.06 8.42 4.96
CA CYS A 29 4.23 9.20 5.37
C CYS A 29 3.86 10.68 5.65
N LEU A 30 3.03 11.28 4.80
CA LEU A 30 2.50 12.64 5.01
C LEU A 30 1.64 12.72 6.28
N ALA A 31 0.81 11.71 6.55
CA ALA A 31 0.01 11.64 7.76
C ALA A 31 0.89 11.52 9.02
N MET A 32 1.93 10.68 9.00
CA MET A 32 2.90 10.59 10.10
C MET A 32 3.63 11.93 10.33
N TYR A 33 4.01 12.61 9.24
CA TYR A 33 4.65 13.92 9.32
C TYR A 33 3.72 14.97 9.96
N ALA A 34 2.45 14.99 9.57
CA ALA A 34 1.45 15.87 10.19
C ALA A 34 1.27 15.58 11.68
N VAL A 35 1.20 14.29 12.08
CA VAL A 35 1.12 13.88 13.49
C VAL A 35 2.38 14.30 14.25
N SER A 36 3.56 14.26 13.62
CA SER A 36 4.81 14.70 14.25
C SER A 36 4.81 16.20 14.60
N LEU A 37 4.14 17.02 13.79
CA LEU A 37 4.00 18.47 13.98
C LEU A 37 2.91 18.86 14.99
N MET A 38 1.93 18.00 15.25
CA MET A 38 0.94 18.29 16.29
C MET A 38 1.57 18.21 17.69
N ALA A 39 1.15 19.10 18.59
CA ALA A 39 1.55 19.11 19.99
C ALA A 39 0.79 18.04 20.80
N ILE A 40 0.91 16.77 20.38
CA ILE A 40 0.36 15.60 21.07
C ILE A 40 1.49 14.97 21.90
N ASP A 41 1.12 14.37 23.02
CA ASP A 41 1.97 13.55 23.87
C ASP A 41 2.80 12.51 23.08
N GLU A 42 4.08 12.35 23.44
CA GLU A 42 5.04 11.47 22.75
C GLU A 42 4.58 10.01 22.72
N TYR A 43 3.90 9.54 23.77
CA TYR A 43 3.37 8.18 23.83
C TYR A 43 2.30 7.94 22.75
N THR A 44 1.44 8.95 22.54
CA THR A 44 0.37 8.89 21.53
C THR A 44 0.93 8.98 20.12
N LYS A 45 1.99 9.78 19.91
CA LYS A 45 2.71 9.84 18.62
C LYS A 45 3.30 8.48 18.26
N LEU A 46 3.97 7.82 19.22
CA LEU A 46 4.55 6.50 19.02
C LEU A 46 3.48 5.47 18.63
N LEU A 47 2.38 5.40 19.40
CA LEU A 47 1.25 4.51 19.12
C LEU A 47 0.63 4.74 17.74
N THR A 48 0.51 6.00 17.32
CA THR A 48 -0.04 6.39 16.03
C THR A 48 0.85 5.94 14.89
N VAL A 49 2.17 6.20 14.99
CA VAL A 49 3.14 5.76 13.97
C VAL A 49 3.16 4.24 13.86
N ILE A 50 3.22 3.52 14.98
CA ILE A 50 3.21 2.05 14.99
C ILE A 50 1.94 1.51 14.33
N SER A 51 0.77 2.06 14.66
CA SER A 51 -0.50 1.64 14.06
C SER A 51 -0.53 1.85 12.54
N ILE A 52 -0.02 2.97 12.06
CA ILE A 52 0.06 3.26 10.62
C ILE A 52 1.06 2.31 9.92
N VAL A 53 2.24 2.06 10.51
CA VAL A 53 3.23 1.13 9.96
C VAL A 53 2.67 -0.29 9.88
N CYS A 54 2.04 -0.78 10.95
CA CYS A 54 1.40 -2.09 10.96
C CYS A 54 0.30 -2.19 9.88
N GLY A 55 -0.56 -1.17 9.76
CA GLY A 55 -1.60 -1.13 8.74
C GLY A 55 -1.03 -1.19 7.32
N LEU A 56 -0.01 -0.39 7.02
CA LEU A 56 0.69 -0.43 5.72
C LEU A 56 1.32 -1.79 5.44
N PHE A 57 1.91 -2.43 6.46
CA PHE A 57 2.54 -3.74 6.32
C PHE A 57 1.54 -4.81 5.90
N PHE A 58 0.36 -4.87 6.55
CA PHE A 58 -0.71 -5.79 6.16
C PHE A 58 -1.27 -5.50 4.76
N VAL A 59 -1.45 -4.23 4.42
CA VAL A 59 -1.89 -3.81 3.08
C VAL A 59 -0.87 -4.26 2.03
N GLY A 60 0.42 -4.10 2.30
CA GLY A 60 1.51 -4.52 1.41
C GLY A 60 1.60 -6.04 1.26
N LEU A 61 1.45 -6.79 2.34
CA LEU A 61 1.38 -8.26 2.31
C LEU A 61 0.19 -8.75 1.49
N TYR A 62 -1.00 -8.20 1.71
CA TYR A 62 -2.19 -8.50 0.92
C TYR A 62 -1.95 -8.23 -0.56
N PHE A 63 -1.25 -7.14 -0.86
CA PHE A 63 -0.86 -6.78 -2.20
C PHE A 63 0.10 -7.76 -2.86
N ALA A 64 1.17 -8.12 -2.15
CA ALA A 64 2.17 -9.07 -2.61
C ALA A 64 1.52 -10.43 -2.91
N ILE A 65 0.66 -10.92 -2.02
CA ILE A 65 -0.11 -12.15 -2.21
C ILE A 65 -1.00 -12.04 -3.45
N ARG A 66 -1.71 -10.92 -3.63
CA ARG A 66 -2.62 -10.72 -4.77
C ARG A 66 -1.88 -10.65 -6.11
N VAL A 67 -0.72 -10.00 -6.15
CA VAL A 67 0.16 -9.95 -7.33
C VAL A 67 0.72 -11.33 -7.62
N PHE A 68 1.23 -12.05 -6.62
CA PHE A 68 1.74 -13.41 -6.76
C PHE A 68 0.66 -14.36 -7.29
N TYR A 69 -0.55 -14.32 -6.73
CA TYR A 69 -1.68 -15.13 -7.17
C TYR A 69 -2.11 -14.84 -8.62
N LEU A 70 -2.06 -13.57 -9.04
CA LEU A 70 -2.33 -13.18 -10.42
C LEU A 70 -1.22 -13.55 -11.40
N SER A 71 0.01 -13.79 -10.90
CA SER A 71 1.16 -14.20 -11.70
C SER A 71 1.28 -15.72 -11.84
N THR A 72 0.77 -16.50 -10.88
CA THR A 72 0.78 -17.98 -10.90
C THR A 72 -0.37 -18.59 -11.70
N LYS A 73 -1.52 -17.91 -11.81
CA LYS A 73 -2.67 -18.30 -12.66
C LYS A 73 -2.75 -17.42 -13.91
#